data_AF-A0A1F8WX91-F1
#
_entry.id   AF-A0A1F8WX91-F1
#
_cell.length_a   1.000
_cell.length_b   1.000
_cell.length_c   1.000
_cell.angle_alpha   90.00
_cell.angle_beta   90.00
_cell.angle_gamma   90.00
#
_symmetry.space_group_name_H-M   'P 1'
#
loop_
_entity.id
_entity.type
_entity.pdbx_description
1 polymer ?
#
loop_
_entity_poly.entity_id
_entity_poly.type
_entity_poly.pdbx_seq_one_letter_code
_entity_poly.pdbx_strand_id
1 'polypeptide(L)'
;MTASVSGLIGKLKTLRYALYLEGEKIRFKYAGEGEPPENVKALLEALREHKGEAIAYLKKAMPRPSCGPDGDIVIPFGSDSRYHWWMGGQSVKNTIEEIKGAVNA
;
A
#
# COMPACT_ATOMS: atom_id res chain seq x y z
N MET A 1 -1.95 24.88 -8.63
CA MET A 1 -2.38 23.49 -8.93
C MET A 1 -1.77 22.59 -7.87
N THR A 2 -2.54 22.12 -6.90
CA THR A 2 -2.07 21.14 -5.92
C THR A 2 -1.76 19.83 -6.66
N ALA A 3 -0.53 19.32 -6.53
CA ALA A 3 -0.19 18.04 -7.12
C ALA A 3 -0.98 16.94 -6.39
N SER A 4 -1.82 16.21 -7.11
CA SER A 4 -2.54 15.09 -6.52
C SER A 4 -1.56 14.01 -6.03
N VAL A 5 -1.92 13.31 -4.96
CA VAL A 5 -1.11 12.21 -4.38
C VAL A 5 -0.73 11.16 -5.42
N SER A 6 -1.66 10.78 -6.30
CA SER A 6 -1.39 9.84 -7.39
C SER A 6 -0.34 10.38 -8.36
N GLY A 7 -0.36 11.68 -8.65
CA GLY A 7 0.65 12.37 -9.46
C GLY A 7 2.02 12.40 -8.79
N LEU A 8 2.09 12.65 -7.48
CA LEU A 8 3.33 12.61 -6.70
C LEU A 8 3.96 11.22 -6.71
N ILE A 9 3.16 10.18 -6.43
CA ILE A 9 3.61 8.78 -6.46
C ILE A 9 4.03 8.38 -7.88
N GLY A 10 3.31 8.82 -8.91
CA GLY A 10 3.67 8.59 -10.30
C GLY A 10 5.04 9.18 -10.66
N LYS A 11 5.28 10.44 -10.27
CA LYS A 11 6.59 11.10 -10.47
C LYS A 11 7.72 10.36 -9.77
N LEU A 12 7.53 9.95 -8.51
CA LEU A 12 8.53 9.18 -7.77
C LEU A 12 8.85 7.85 -8.47
N LYS A 13 7.83 7.14 -8.97
CA LYS A 13 8.03 5.91 -9.76
C LYS A 13 8.82 6.16 -11.04
N THR A 14 8.54 7.26 -11.76
CA THR A 14 9.32 7.66 -12.95
C THR A 14 10.78 7.93 -12.60
N LEU A 15 11.05 8.50 -11.42
CA LEU A 15 12.39 8.69 -10.86
C LEU A 15 13.00 7.40 -10.28
N ARG A 16 12.47 6.22 -10.61
CA ARG A 16 12.93 4.92 -10.13
C ARG A 16 12.85 4.72 -8.61
N TYR A 17 11.99 5.46 -7.92
CA TYR A 17 11.67 5.15 -6.53
C TYR A 17 10.58 4.09 -6.43
N ALA A 18 10.88 3.03 -5.70
CA ALA A 18 9.89 2.07 -5.24
C ALA A 18 9.29 2.58 -3.92
N LEU A 19 7.97 2.69 -3.84
CA LEU A 19 7.24 3.02 -2.62
C LEU A 19 6.47 1.80 -2.13
N TYR A 20 6.51 1.56 -0.83
CA TYR A 20 5.79 0.46 -0.18
C TYR A 20 5.36 0.87 1.23
N LEU A 21 4.34 0.18 1.75
CA LEU A 21 3.87 0.37 3.11
C LEU A 21 4.53 -0.64 4.04
N GLU A 22 4.96 -0.16 5.20
CA GLU A 22 5.34 -0.97 6.35
C GLU A 22 4.39 -0.57 7.49
N GLY A 23 3.24 -1.24 7.57
CA GLY A 23 2.11 -0.80 8.39
C GLY A 23 1.59 0.55 7.91
N GLU A 24 1.67 1.57 8.77
CA GLU A 24 1.26 2.96 8.46
C GLU A 24 2.44 3.87 8.06
N LYS A 25 3.62 3.29 7.86
CA LYS A 25 4.80 4.02 7.42
C LYS A 25 4.96 3.85 5.91
N ILE A 26 5.05 4.96 5.20
CA ILE A 26 5.45 4.96 3.79
C ILE A 26 6.98 4.82 3.78
N ARG A 27 7.46 3.74 3.17
CA ARG A 27 8.87 3.52 2.88
C ARG A 27 9.11 3.76 1.40
N PHE A 28 10.31 4.21 1.09
CA PHE A 28 10.73 4.40 -0.29
C PHE A 28 12.19 3.97 -0.44
N LYS A 29 12.52 3.43 -1.60
CA LYS A 29 13.87 3.01 -1.97
C LYS A 29 14.16 3.48 -3.38
N TYR A 30 15.30 4.13 -3.58
CA TYR A 30 15.80 4.40 -4.92
C TYR A 30 16.29 3.08 -5.53
N ALA A 31 15.73 2.72 -6.68
CA ALA A 31 16.03 1.50 -7.43
C ALA A 31 16.64 1.81 -8.81
N GLY A 32 17.09 3.04 -9.03
CA GLY A 32 17.84 3.42 -10.23
C GLY A 32 19.35 3.20 -10.05
N GLU A 33 20.08 3.39 -11.14
CA GLU A 33 21.55 3.40 -11.11
C GLU A 33 22.07 4.76 -10.63
N GLY A 34 23.19 4.77 -9.93
CA GLY A 34 23.87 5.99 -9.48
C GLY A 34 23.22 6.68 -8.29
N GLU A 35 23.41 8.00 -8.20
CA GLU A 35 22.91 8.81 -7.09
C GLU A 35 21.42 9.17 -7.29
N PRO A 36 20.65 9.27 -6.19
CA PRO A 36 19.25 9.64 -6.30
C PRO A 36 19.07 11.11 -6.74
N PRO A 37 18.08 11.40 -7.61
CA PRO A 37 17.82 12.76 -8.09
C PRO A 37 17.50 13.76 -6.96
N GLU A 38 18.09 14.96 -7.01
CA GLU A 38 17.93 15.99 -5.98
C GLU A 38 16.48 16.53 -5.88
N ASN A 39 15.76 16.53 -6.99
CA ASN A 39 14.35 16.96 -7.08
C ASN A 39 13.38 16.04 -6.32
N VAL A 40 13.84 14.89 -5.79
CA VAL A 40 13.02 13.98 -4.99
C VAL A 40 12.57 14.62 -3.67
N LYS A 41 13.39 15.50 -3.07
CA LYS A 41 13.14 16.02 -1.72
C LYS A 41 11.82 16.78 -1.63
N ALA A 42 11.53 17.62 -2.62
CA ALA A 42 10.27 18.35 -2.71
C ALA A 42 9.06 17.41 -2.91
N LEU A 43 9.23 16.32 -3.66
CA LEU A 43 8.18 15.32 -3.85
C LEU A 43 7.89 14.55 -2.56
N LEU A 44 8.92 14.23 -1.77
CA LEU A 44 8.77 13.52 -0.49
C LEU A 44 8.12 14.40 0.58
N GLU A 45 8.47 15.68 0.65
CA GLU A 45 7.82 16.63 1.55
C GLU A 45 6.34 16.82 1.17
N ALA A 46 6.02 17.00 -0.11
CA ALA A 46 4.63 17.07 -0.57
C ALA A 46 3.85 15.77 -0.27
N LEU A 47 4.48 14.59 -0.43
CA LEU A 47 3.85 13.32 -0.08
C LEU A 47 3.60 13.19 1.43
N ARG A 48 4.48 13.78 2.26
CA ARG A 48 4.37 13.81 3.72
C ARG A 48 3.23 14.71 4.18
N GLU A 49 3.01 15.86 3.54
CA GLU A 49 1.86 16.73 3.80
C GLU A 49 0.53 16.01 3.53
N HIS A 50 0.50 15.14 2.53
CA HIS A 50 -0.67 14.32 2.17
C HIS A 50 -0.55 12.86 2.62
N LYS A 51 0.13 12.58 3.75
CA LYS A 51 0.45 11.21 4.20
C LYS A 51 -0.77 10.29 4.27
N GLY A 52 -1.89 10.76 4.81
CA GLY A 52 -3.10 9.95 4.97
C GLY A 52 -3.67 9.47 3.63
N GLU A 53 -3.78 10.40 2.67
CA GLU A 53 -4.22 10.10 1.31
C GLU A 53 -3.20 9.22 0.57
N ALA A 54 -1.90 9.42 0.78
CA ALA A 54 -0.84 8.59 0.22
C ALA A 54 -0.91 7.15 0.73
N ILE A 55 -1.13 6.94 2.03
CA ILE A 55 -1.35 5.61 2.60
C ILE A 55 -2.61 4.99 1.99
N ALA A 56 -3.73 5.70 1.95
CA ALA A 56 -4.97 5.18 1.37
C ALA A 56 -4.80 4.78 -0.10
N TYR A 57 -4.06 5.58 -0.88
CA TYR A 57 -3.74 5.27 -2.28
C TYR A 57 -2.87 4.01 -2.39
N LEU A 58 -1.81 3.90 -1.59
CA LEU A 58 -0.92 2.72 -1.61
C LEU A 58 -1.65 1.45 -1.15
N LYS A 59 -2.53 1.54 -0.13
CA LYS A 59 -3.37 0.41 0.32
C LYS A 59 -4.32 -0.12 -0.76
N LYS A 60 -4.80 0.74 -1.68
CA LYS A 60 -5.62 0.30 -2.82
C LYS A 60 -4.85 -0.57 -3.81
N ALA A 61 -3.53 -0.40 -3.90
CA ALA A 61 -2.67 -1.20 -4.77
C ALA A 61 -2.18 -2.50 -4.10
N MET A 62 -2.41 -2.67 -2.79
CA MET A 62 -2.02 -3.89 -2.10
C MET A 62 -2.96 -5.04 -2.46
N PRO A 63 -2.43 -6.26 -2.63
CA PRO A 63 -3.26 -7.43 -2.86
C PRO A 63 -4.20 -7.61 -1.66
N ARG A 64 -5.46 -7.96 -1.93
CA ARG A 64 -6.46 -8.19 -0.88
C ARG A 64 -6.57 -9.68 -0.56
N PRO A 65 -6.93 -10.03 0.69
CA PRO A 65 -7.37 -11.37 1.02
C PRO A 65 -8.54 -11.80 0.13
N SER A 66 -8.57 -13.09 -0.21
CA SER A 66 -9.64 -13.69 -1.02
C SER A 66 -9.99 -15.08 -0.49
N CYS A 67 -11.18 -15.56 -0.83
CA CYS A 67 -11.56 -16.95 -0.59
C CYS A 67 -11.36 -17.75 -1.88
N GLY A 68 -10.67 -18.88 -1.76
CA GLY A 68 -10.57 -19.88 -2.81
C GLY A 68 -11.91 -20.61 -3.04
N PRO A 69 -12.03 -21.33 -4.15
CA PRO A 69 -13.25 -22.06 -4.52
C PRO A 69 -13.63 -23.15 -3.50
N ASP A 70 -12.65 -23.75 -2.82
CA ASP A 70 -12.87 -24.82 -1.83
C ASP A 70 -13.15 -24.28 -0.41
N GLY A 71 -13.26 -22.95 -0.25
CA GLY A 71 -13.50 -22.30 1.04
C GLY A 71 -12.22 -21.92 1.80
N ASP A 72 -11.04 -22.16 1.24
CA ASP A 72 -9.76 -21.73 1.81
C ASP A 72 -9.61 -20.21 1.79
N ILE A 73 -8.99 -19.65 2.82
CA ILE A 73 -8.62 -18.23 2.84
C ILE A 73 -7.21 -18.04 2.31
N VAL A 74 -7.06 -17.21 1.29
CA VAL A 74 -5.76 -16.81 0.73
C VAL A 74 -5.48 -15.39 1.20
N ILE A 75 -4.47 -15.22 2.05
CA ILE A 75 -3.96 -13.92 2.49
C ILE A 75 -2.55 -13.73 1.88
N PRO A 76 -2.42 -12.93 0.82
CA PRO A 76 -1.12 -12.59 0.25
C PRO A 76 -0.19 -11.94 1.28
N PHE A 77 1.10 -12.28 1.28
CA PHE A 77 2.08 -11.66 2.19
C PHE A 77 2.21 -10.14 2.02
N GLY A 78 1.87 -9.63 0.84
CA GLY A 78 1.84 -8.19 0.56
C GLY A 78 0.54 -7.50 0.94
N SER A 79 -0.42 -8.21 1.54
CA SER A 79 -1.67 -7.62 2.02
C SER A 79 -1.44 -6.74 3.25
N ASP A 80 -2.44 -5.93 3.59
CA ASP A 80 -2.39 -5.10 4.81
C ASP A 80 -2.11 -5.99 6.02
N SER A 81 -1.14 -5.61 6.86
CA SER A 81 -0.72 -6.38 8.02
C SER A 81 -1.86 -6.66 9.00
N ARG A 82 -2.95 -5.88 8.94
CA ARG A 82 -4.17 -6.17 9.70
C ARG A 82 -4.74 -7.56 9.39
N TYR A 83 -4.50 -8.14 8.22
CA TYR A 83 -5.01 -9.47 7.86
C TYR A 83 -4.06 -10.60 8.28
N HIS A 84 -2.84 -10.29 8.71
CA HIS A 84 -1.85 -11.28 9.15
C HIS A 84 -2.18 -11.71 10.59
N TRP A 85 -3.18 -12.59 10.74
CA TRP A 85 -3.62 -13.10 12.04
C TRP A 85 -2.49 -13.73 12.86
N TRP A 86 -1.49 -14.31 12.20
CA TRP A 86 -0.28 -14.87 12.82
C TRP A 86 0.68 -13.81 13.39
N MET A 87 0.48 -12.53 13.08
CA MET A 87 1.25 -11.38 13.60
C MET A 87 0.42 -10.50 14.56
N GLY A 88 -0.68 -11.02 15.11
CA GLY A 88 -1.58 -10.24 15.98
C GLY A 88 -2.57 -9.36 15.21
N GLY A 89 -2.81 -9.65 13.94
CA GLY A 89 -3.87 -9.02 13.13
C GLY A 89 -5.28 -9.49 13.48
N GLN A 90 -6.24 -9.09 12.64
CA GLN A 90 -7.64 -9.51 12.62
C GLN A 90 -7.76 -11.03 12.53
N SER A 91 -8.79 -11.58 13.18
CA SER A 91 -9.07 -13.01 13.14
C SER A 91 -9.47 -13.46 11.73
N VAL A 92 -9.13 -14.71 11.40
CA VAL A 92 -9.54 -15.34 10.13
C VAL A 92 -11.06 -15.24 9.92
N LYS A 93 -11.86 -15.45 10.97
CA LYS A 93 -13.32 -15.32 10.92
C LYS A 93 -13.76 -13.94 10.44
N ASN A 94 -13.23 -12.87 11.05
CA ASN A 94 -13.60 -11.51 10.68
C ASN A 94 -13.13 -11.19 9.26
N THR A 95 -11.97 -11.70 8.83
CA THR A 95 -11.50 -11.52 7.45
C THR A 95 -12.43 -12.20 6.44
N ILE A 96 -12.91 -13.42 6.74
CA ILE A 96 -13.88 -14.12 5.89
C ILE A 96 -15.20 -13.34 5.81
N GLU A 97 -15.69 -12.81 6.94
CA GLU A 97 -16.90 -11.98 6.96
C GLU A 97 -16.73 -10.72 6.11
N GLU A 98 -15.57 -10.07 6.16
CA GLU A 98 -15.26 -8.91 5.32
C GLU A 98 -15.19 -9.26 3.83
N ILE A 99 -14.51 -10.34 3.46
CA ILE A 99 -14.44 -10.81 2.06
C ILE A 99 -15.85 -11.11 1.54
N LYS A 100 -16.66 -11.84 2.32
CA LYS A 100 -18.05 -12.16 1.96
C LYS A 100 -18.91 -10.92 1.88
N GLY A 101 -18.75 -9.97 2.80
CA GLY A 101 -19.45 -8.69 2.76
C GLY A 101 -19.10 -7.85 1.53
N ALA A 102 -17.83 -7.87 1.11
CA ALA A 102 -17.36 -7.14 -0.06
C ALA A 102 -17.82 -7.74 -1.41
N VAL A 103 -18.10 -9.04 -1.48
CA VAL A 103 -18.65 -9.70 -2.67
C VAL A 103 -20.15 -9.40 -2.86
N ASN A 104 -20.86 -9.10 -1.76
CA ASN A 104 -22.30 -8.85 -1.76
C ASN A 104 -22.67 -7.34 -1.77
N ALA A 105 -21.67 -6.45 -1.92
CA ALA A 105 -21.82 -4.99 -1.93
C ALA A 105 -21.47 -4.40 -3.29
#